data_AF-A0A3N7H7G4-F1
#
_entry.id   AF-A0A3N7H7G4-F1
#
_cell.length_a   1.000
_cell.length_b   1.000
_cell.length_c   1.000
_cell.angle_alpha   90.00
_cell.angle_beta   90.00
_cell.angle_gamma   90.00
#
_symmetry.space_group_name_H-M   'P 1'
#
loop_
_entity.id
_entity.type
_entity.pdbx_description
1 polymer ?
#
loop_
_entity_poly.entity_id
_entity_poly.type
_entity_poly.pdbx_seq_one_letter_code
_entity_poly.pdbx_strand_id
1 'polypeptide(L)'
;MAGVSLYAQEIKPVPYEKLRVHGELETRSLRNFDRLESDIYTPDNVFPVAHEGVSAGWPGDYEGRIILGLTLQAQAMHREPKYLSELIDRIDTRVNEKGYLGPVMQDSILEQQLSGHGWFLRGLCENYEWKKDERVKRHIQDIITNLALPTRGYHKLYPIDPDQRLHDVGEASGTTQNA
;
A
#
# COMPACT_ATOMS: atom_id res chain seq x y z
N MET A 1 -50.02 4.20 -2.99
CA MET A 1 -49.22 3.08 -2.44
C MET A 1 -47.90 3.64 -1.96
N ALA A 2 -47.82 4.04 -0.70
CA ALA A 2 -46.58 4.53 -0.10
C ALA A 2 -45.72 3.32 0.27
N GLY A 3 -44.57 3.17 -0.39
CA GLY A 3 -43.59 2.14 -0.08
C GLY A 3 -42.93 2.44 1.26
N VAL A 4 -43.06 1.51 2.21
CA VAL A 4 -42.33 1.53 3.47
C VAL A 4 -40.85 1.34 3.15
N SER A 5 -40.05 2.41 3.23
CA SER A 5 -38.60 2.32 3.23
C SER A 5 -38.18 1.80 4.59
N LEU A 6 -37.76 0.53 4.65
CA LEU A 6 -37.07 -0.04 5.80
C LEU A 6 -35.74 0.72 5.93
N TYR A 7 -35.65 1.60 6.93
CA TYR A 7 -34.41 2.26 7.30
C TYR A 7 -33.40 1.20 7.76
N ALA A 8 -32.55 0.72 6.85
CA ALA A 8 -31.32 0.04 7.24
C ALA A 8 -30.49 1.06 8.02
N GLN A 9 -30.33 0.84 9.31
CA GLN A 9 -29.53 1.71 10.16
C GLN A 9 -28.09 1.66 9.65
N GLU A 10 -27.55 2.81 9.27
CA GLU A 10 -26.19 2.93 8.73
C GLU A 10 -25.19 2.53 9.83
N ILE A 11 -24.55 1.37 9.66
CA ILE A 11 -23.52 0.89 10.58
C ILE A 11 -22.25 1.71 10.35
N LYS A 12 -21.77 2.41 11.39
CA LYS A 12 -20.55 3.21 11.34
C LYS A 12 -19.42 2.51 12.10
N PRO A 13 -18.20 2.45 11.54
CA PRO A 13 -17.04 1.94 12.28
C PRO A 13 -16.80 2.75 13.56
N VAL A 14 -16.37 2.06 14.63
CA VAL A 14 -15.91 2.73 15.85
C VAL A 14 -14.49 3.26 15.59
N PRO A 15 -14.23 4.55 15.81
CA PRO A 15 -12.91 5.13 15.55
C PRO A 15 -11.90 4.66 16.60
N TYR A 16 -10.62 4.54 16.21
CA TYR A 16 -9.57 3.96 17.05
C TYR A 16 -9.37 4.70 18.38
N GLU A 17 -9.58 6.01 18.44
CA GLU A 17 -9.44 6.84 19.65
C GLU A 17 -10.40 6.39 20.77
N LYS A 18 -11.53 5.79 20.40
CA LYS A 18 -12.55 5.27 21.31
C LYS A 18 -12.34 3.79 21.68
N LEU A 19 -11.33 3.15 21.13
CA LEU A 19 -11.03 1.75 21.35
C LEU A 19 -9.83 1.61 22.29
N ARG A 20 -9.87 0.61 23.16
CA ARG A 20 -8.73 0.16 23.97
C ARG A 20 -8.58 -1.34 23.80
N VAL A 21 -7.38 -1.78 23.47
CA VAL A 21 -7.04 -3.19 23.26
C VAL A 21 -6.42 -3.72 24.54
N HIS A 22 -6.93 -4.85 25.06
CA HIS A 22 -6.40 -5.51 26.25
C HIS A 22 -6.31 -7.03 26.08
N GLY A 23 -5.58 -7.67 27.01
CA GLY A 23 -5.50 -9.13 27.12
C GLY A 23 -4.65 -9.77 26.02
N GLU A 24 -5.15 -10.86 25.44
CA GLU A 24 -4.39 -11.61 24.42
C GLU A 24 -4.16 -10.79 23.15
N LEU A 25 -5.13 -9.95 22.75
CA LEU A 25 -4.99 -9.10 21.58
C LEU A 25 -3.92 -8.01 21.79
N GLU A 26 -3.83 -7.46 23.00
CA GLU A 26 -2.77 -6.51 23.38
C GLU A 26 -1.42 -7.20 23.34
N THR A 27 -1.30 -8.40 23.93
CA THR A 27 -0.06 -9.18 23.92
C THR A 27 0.42 -9.48 22.50
N ARG A 28 -0.48 -9.90 21.60
CA ARG A 28 -0.16 -10.15 20.19
C ARG A 28 0.23 -8.88 19.44
N SER A 29 -0.46 -7.78 19.73
CA SER A 29 -0.13 -6.49 19.14
C SER A 29 1.26 -6.02 19.57
N LEU A 30 1.62 -6.15 20.86
CA LEU A 30 2.96 -5.80 21.32
C LEU A 30 4.05 -6.66 20.66
N ARG A 31 3.83 -7.98 20.54
CA ARG A 31 4.77 -8.86 19.80
C ARG A 31 4.87 -8.52 18.31
N ASN A 32 3.79 -8.03 17.71
CA ASN A 32 3.83 -7.59 16.32
C ASN A 32 4.64 -6.28 16.17
N PHE A 33 4.65 -5.39 17.17
CA PHE A 33 5.61 -4.29 17.20
C PHE A 33 7.04 -4.80 17.29
N ASP A 34 7.35 -5.72 18.20
CA ASP A 34 8.70 -6.30 18.31
C ASP A 34 9.16 -6.90 16.97
N ARG A 35 8.23 -7.56 16.25
CA ARG A 35 8.49 -8.10 14.93
C ARG A 35 8.74 -7.00 13.90
N LEU A 36 7.85 -6.01 13.77
CA LEU A 36 7.96 -4.93 12.78
C LEU A 36 9.06 -3.91 13.11
N GLU A 37 9.64 -3.97 14.31
CA GLU A 37 10.79 -3.17 14.73
C GLU A 37 12.10 -4.00 14.73
N SER A 38 12.06 -5.25 14.24
CA SER A 38 13.24 -6.10 14.05
C SER A 38 14.05 -5.70 12.80
N ASP A 39 15.30 -6.18 12.73
CA ASP A 39 16.30 -5.76 11.74
C ASP A 39 15.80 -5.77 10.29
N ILE A 40 14.98 -6.75 9.88
CA ILE A 40 14.54 -6.86 8.48
C ILE A 40 13.52 -5.78 8.05
N TYR A 41 12.96 -5.04 9.01
CA TYR A 41 11.98 -3.97 8.78
C TYR A 41 12.54 -2.59 9.12
N THR A 42 13.86 -2.47 9.30
CA THR A 42 14.49 -1.16 9.42
C THR A 42 14.27 -0.34 8.14
N PRO A 43 14.28 0.99 8.22
CA PRO A 43 14.04 1.84 7.06
C PRO A 43 15.00 1.60 5.88
N ASP A 44 16.26 1.21 6.14
CA ASP A 44 17.21 0.82 5.09
C ASP A 44 16.82 -0.49 4.39
N ASN A 45 16.22 -1.44 5.12
CA ASN A 45 15.79 -2.73 4.58
C ASN A 45 14.40 -2.67 3.93
N VAL A 46 13.56 -1.72 4.33
CA VAL A 46 12.26 -1.45 3.69
C VAL A 46 12.43 -0.63 2.42
N PHE A 47 13.28 0.41 2.45
CA PHE A 47 13.62 1.23 1.29
C PHE A 47 15.11 1.06 0.92
N PRO A 48 15.51 -0.08 0.34
CA PRO A 48 16.90 -0.28 -0.07
C PRO A 48 17.27 0.66 -1.23
N VAL A 49 18.57 0.95 -1.38
CA VAL A 49 19.11 1.82 -2.47
C VAL A 49 18.95 1.17 -3.84
N ALA A 50 19.09 -0.15 -3.90
CA ALA A 50 18.66 -0.96 -5.01
C ALA A 50 17.75 -2.05 -4.43
N HIS A 51 16.55 -2.26 -4.99
CA HIS A 51 15.74 -3.39 -4.56
C HIS A 51 16.43 -4.68 -5.00
N GLU A 52 16.96 -5.42 -4.03
CA GLU A 52 17.49 -6.77 -4.20
C GLU A 52 16.59 -7.74 -3.42
N GLY A 53 16.30 -8.92 -3.99
CA GLY A 53 15.48 -9.95 -3.33
C GLY A 53 13.97 -9.90 -3.65
N VAL A 54 13.14 -10.34 -2.69
CA VAL A 54 11.73 -10.79 -2.90
C VAL A 54 10.79 -9.70 -3.46
N SER A 55 11.14 -8.42 -3.32
CA SER A 55 10.34 -7.29 -3.80
C SER A 55 10.98 -6.53 -4.96
N ALA A 56 12.11 -7.00 -5.52
CA ALA A 56 12.81 -6.34 -6.62
C ALA A 56 11.93 -6.13 -7.86
N GLY A 57 10.89 -6.95 -8.04
CA GLY A 57 9.91 -6.81 -9.11
C GLY A 57 8.61 -6.10 -8.73
N TRP A 58 8.38 -5.76 -7.45
CA TRP A 58 7.08 -5.28 -6.94
C TRP A 58 7.22 -3.98 -6.15
N PRO A 59 7.66 -2.88 -6.80
CA PRO A 59 7.85 -1.61 -6.12
C PRO A 59 6.55 -1.13 -5.45
N GLY A 60 6.61 -0.82 -4.16
CA GLY A 60 5.48 -0.37 -3.35
C GLY A 60 4.72 -1.47 -2.61
N ASP A 61 4.91 -2.76 -2.93
CA ASP A 61 4.22 -3.84 -2.21
C ASP A 61 4.73 -3.95 -0.76
N TYR A 62 6.03 -4.14 -0.58
CA TYR A 62 6.63 -4.35 0.73
C TYR A 62 6.55 -3.07 1.57
N GLU A 63 6.98 -1.94 1.00
CA GLU A 63 6.95 -0.63 1.64
C GLU A 63 5.53 -0.28 2.09
N GLY A 64 4.56 -0.49 1.20
CA GLY A 64 3.15 -0.22 1.46
C GLY A 64 2.57 -1.06 2.58
N ARG A 65 2.85 -2.37 2.60
CA ARG A 65 2.36 -3.27 3.67
C ARG A 65 2.95 -2.91 5.03
N ILE A 66 4.22 -2.54 5.08
CA ILE A 66 4.86 -2.14 6.36
C ILE A 66 4.29 -0.81 6.86
N ILE A 67 4.19 0.20 6.00
CA ILE A 67 3.60 1.49 6.38
C ILE A 67 2.13 1.31 6.82
N LEU A 68 1.35 0.52 6.08
CA LEU A 68 -0.05 0.22 6.42
C LEU A 68 -0.16 -0.48 7.78
N GLY A 69 0.63 -1.54 7.99
CA GLY A 69 0.64 -2.32 9.22
C GLY A 69 1.01 -1.47 10.43
N LEU A 70 2.12 -0.72 10.34
CA LEU A 70 2.58 0.17 11.40
C LEU A 70 1.56 1.29 11.70
N THR A 71 0.96 1.89 10.65
CA THR A 71 -0.03 2.96 10.78
C THR A 71 -1.29 2.48 11.52
N LEU A 72 -1.89 1.37 11.09
CA LEU A 72 -3.11 0.84 11.72
C LEU A 72 -2.84 0.33 13.14
N GLN A 73 -1.68 -0.30 13.34
CA GLN A 73 -1.29 -0.80 14.66
C GLN A 73 -1.04 0.34 15.65
N ALA A 74 -0.43 1.44 15.20
CA ALA A 74 -0.23 2.62 16.00
C ALA A 74 -1.55 3.24 16.47
N GLN A 75 -2.52 3.34 15.56
CA GLN A 75 -3.86 3.82 15.88
C GLN A 75 -4.58 2.90 16.87
N ALA A 76 -4.51 1.58 16.66
CA ALA A 76 -5.17 0.61 17.53
C ALA A 76 -4.59 0.57 18.95
N MET A 77 -3.26 0.66 19.05
CA MET A 77 -2.53 0.52 20.32
C MET A 77 -2.19 1.85 20.99
N HIS A 78 -2.49 2.98 20.34
CA HIS A 78 -2.15 4.33 20.81
C HIS A 78 -0.64 4.48 21.12
N ARG A 79 0.21 3.82 20.31
CA ARG A 79 1.67 3.81 20.46
C ARG A 79 2.32 4.19 19.13
N GLU A 80 3.23 5.16 19.17
CA GLU A 80 4.01 5.51 17.98
C GLU A 80 5.03 4.40 17.65
N PRO A 81 5.06 3.87 16.41
CA PRO A 81 6.03 2.86 16.03
C PRO A 81 7.40 3.48 15.79
N LYS A 82 8.46 2.74 16.12
CA LYS A 82 9.85 3.24 16.06
C LYS A 82 10.26 3.81 14.70
N TYR A 83 9.84 3.17 13.61
CA TYR A 83 10.35 3.46 12.26
C TYR A 83 9.35 4.19 11.35
N LEU A 84 8.09 4.38 11.76
CA LEU A 84 7.05 4.88 10.85
C LEU A 84 7.37 6.29 10.29
N SER A 85 7.78 7.23 11.15
CA SER A 85 8.13 8.58 10.70
C SER A 85 9.28 8.55 9.67
N GLU A 86 10.34 7.80 9.96
CA GLU A 86 11.50 7.71 9.08
C GLU A 86 11.15 7.04 7.74
N LEU A 87 10.29 6.02 7.75
CA LEU A 87 9.78 5.39 6.53
C LEU A 87 9.03 6.39 5.63
N ILE A 88 8.21 7.27 6.21
CA ILE A 88 7.52 8.33 5.46
C ILE A 88 8.53 9.36 4.92
N ASP A 89 9.48 9.80 5.74
CA ASP A 89 10.49 10.79 5.32
C ASP A 89 11.38 10.28 4.18
N ARG A 90 11.63 8.97 4.13
CA ARG A 90 12.45 8.38 3.05
C ARG A 90 11.80 8.43 1.69
N ILE A 91 10.48 8.51 1.59
CA ILE A 91 9.75 8.46 0.32
C ILE A 91 10.28 9.53 -0.65
N ASP A 92 10.49 10.76 -0.16
CA ASP A 92 11.01 11.90 -0.94
C ASP A 92 12.32 11.58 -1.69
N THR A 93 13.15 10.68 -1.15
CA THR A 93 14.46 10.32 -1.72
C THR A 93 14.46 9.00 -2.51
N ARG A 94 13.33 8.29 -2.53
CA ARG A 94 13.23 6.93 -3.09
C ARG A 94 12.33 6.83 -4.30
N VAL A 95 11.43 7.79 -4.46
CA VAL A 95 10.62 7.90 -5.68
C VAL A 95 11.47 8.36 -6.86
N ASN A 96 11.06 7.93 -8.06
CA ASN A 96 11.63 8.40 -9.31
C ASN A 96 11.20 9.85 -9.63
N GLU A 97 11.64 10.38 -10.77
CA GLU A 97 11.33 11.73 -11.23
C GLU A 97 9.83 11.99 -11.50
N LYS A 98 9.00 10.95 -11.50
CA LYS A 98 7.53 11.03 -11.61
C LYS A 98 6.81 10.85 -10.26
N GLY A 99 7.54 10.70 -9.15
CA GLY A 99 6.98 10.68 -7.80
C GLY A 99 6.39 9.34 -7.36
N TYR A 100 6.82 8.23 -7.97
CA TYR A 100 6.45 6.87 -7.54
C TYR A 100 7.67 5.93 -7.47
N LEU A 101 7.53 4.76 -6.85
CA LEU A 101 8.63 3.81 -6.66
C LEU A 101 8.91 2.99 -7.93
N GLY A 102 10.17 2.58 -8.11
CA GLY A 102 10.60 1.78 -9.26
C GLY A 102 10.83 2.61 -10.53
N PRO A 103 11.01 1.95 -11.68
CA PRO A 103 11.34 2.63 -12.94
C PRO A 103 10.18 3.51 -13.43
N VAL A 104 10.48 4.54 -14.21
CA VAL A 104 9.43 5.28 -14.92
C VAL A 104 8.78 4.37 -15.95
N MET A 105 7.45 4.25 -15.87
CA MET A 105 6.62 3.52 -16.81
C MET A 105 6.79 4.12 -18.21
N GLN A 106 7.26 3.30 -19.16
CA GLN A 106 7.50 3.68 -20.55
C GLN A 106 6.29 3.30 -21.42
N ASP A 107 6.55 2.72 -22.59
CA ASP A 107 5.56 2.33 -23.59
C ASP A 107 4.75 1.11 -23.16
N SER A 108 4.79 0.68 -21.90
CA SER A 108 4.03 -0.48 -21.46
C SER A 108 3.64 -0.47 -20.00
N ILE A 109 2.50 -1.09 -19.72
CA ILE A 109 1.96 -1.19 -18.37
C ILE A 109 2.64 -2.37 -17.64
N LEU A 110 3.35 -2.05 -16.57
CA LEU A 110 3.97 -3.03 -15.68
C LEU A 110 2.99 -3.40 -14.55
N GLU A 111 2.40 -4.58 -14.65
CA GLU A 111 1.39 -5.06 -13.70
C GLU A 111 1.90 -5.11 -12.26
N GLN A 112 3.15 -5.56 -12.06
CA GLN A 112 3.73 -5.68 -10.72
C GLN A 112 3.91 -4.30 -10.08
N GLN A 113 4.25 -3.28 -10.87
CA GLN A 113 4.37 -1.91 -10.40
C GLN A 113 3.01 -1.34 -10.00
N LEU A 114 1.97 -1.49 -10.83
CA LEU A 114 0.61 -1.06 -10.46
C LEU A 114 0.10 -1.77 -9.21
N SER A 115 0.27 -3.09 -9.15
CA SER A 115 -0.24 -3.91 -8.06
C SER A 115 0.49 -3.63 -6.75
N GLY A 116 1.81 -3.45 -6.78
CA GLY A 116 2.59 -3.04 -5.61
C GLY A 116 2.17 -1.67 -5.08
N HIS A 117 1.97 -0.69 -5.97
CA HIS A 117 1.49 0.64 -5.58
C HIS A 117 0.07 0.62 -5.00
N GLY A 118 -0.73 -0.42 -5.26
CA GLY A 118 -1.99 -0.63 -4.56
C GLY A 118 -1.84 -0.76 -3.05
N TRP A 119 -0.80 -1.45 -2.57
CA TRP A 119 -0.48 -1.52 -1.14
C TRP A 119 0.11 -0.22 -0.62
N PHE A 120 0.98 0.40 -1.41
CA PHE A 120 1.58 1.68 -1.03
C PHE A 120 0.53 2.77 -0.85
N LEU A 121 -0.39 2.91 -1.80
CA LEU A 121 -1.52 3.84 -1.70
C LEU A 121 -2.39 3.57 -0.48
N ARG A 122 -2.69 2.31 -0.15
CA ARG A 122 -3.43 1.99 1.09
C ARG A 122 -2.70 2.47 2.33
N GLY A 123 -1.40 2.19 2.43
CA GLY A 123 -0.58 2.63 3.56
C GLY A 123 -0.52 4.15 3.68
N LEU A 124 -0.30 4.86 2.57
CA LEU A 124 -0.25 6.32 2.54
C LEU A 124 -1.61 6.95 2.86
N CYS A 125 -2.71 6.42 2.32
CA CYS A 125 -4.06 6.93 2.60
C CYS A 125 -4.41 6.79 4.09
N GLU A 126 -4.19 5.62 4.70
CA GLU A 126 -4.42 5.45 6.14
C GLU A 126 -3.52 6.39 6.97
N ASN A 127 -2.27 6.58 6.55
CA ASN A 127 -1.35 7.47 7.24
C ASN A 127 -1.78 8.94 7.13
N TYR A 128 -2.20 9.39 5.94
CA TYR A 128 -2.74 10.72 5.73
C TYR A 128 -4.03 10.94 6.51
N GLU A 129 -4.95 9.97 6.51
CA GLU A 129 -6.18 10.07 7.28
C GLU A 129 -5.92 10.20 8.78
N TRP A 130 -4.87 9.57 9.29
CA TRP A 130 -4.48 9.68 10.70
C TRP A 130 -3.69 10.96 11.02
N LYS A 131 -2.61 11.24 10.30
CA LYS A 131 -1.63 12.29 10.63
C LYS A 131 -1.89 13.62 9.92
N LYS A 132 -2.64 13.62 8.82
CA LYS A 132 -2.91 14.78 7.95
C LYS A 132 -1.63 15.49 7.46
N ASP A 133 -0.55 14.73 7.25
CA ASP A 133 0.70 15.25 6.67
C ASP A 133 0.52 15.52 5.17
N GLU A 134 0.58 16.79 4.76
CA GLU A 134 0.42 17.17 3.36
C GLU A 134 1.55 16.63 2.46
N ARG A 135 2.71 16.24 2.99
CA ARG A 135 3.75 15.54 2.20
C ARG A 135 3.24 14.19 1.71
N VAL A 136 2.58 13.42 2.57
CA VAL A 136 1.97 12.12 2.24
C VAL A 136 0.89 12.29 1.17
N LYS A 137 0.08 13.34 1.28
CA LYS A 137 -0.94 13.67 0.28
C LYS A 137 -0.34 13.95 -1.10
N ARG A 138 0.79 14.67 -1.17
CA ARG A 138 1.50 14.89 -2.44
C ARG A 138 1.94 13.56 -3.07
N HIS A 139 2.53 12.65 -2.29
CA HIS A 139 2.90 11.33 -2.81
C HIS A 139 1.70 10.54 -3.33
N ILE A 140 0.56 10.58 -2.62
CA ILE A 140 -0.70 9.97 -3.09
C ILE A 140 -1.10 10.56 -4.45
N GLN A 141 -1.06 11.88 -4.58
CA GLN A 141 -1.42 12.58 -5.82
C GLN A 141 -0.46 12.26 -6.97
N ASP A 142 0.84 12.19 -6.71
CA ASP A 142 1.85 11.86 -7.71
C ASP A 142 1.66 10.43 -8.24
N ILE A 143 1.45 9.45 -7.35
CA ILE A 143 1.18 8.07 -7.74
C ILE A 143 -0.11 7.98 -8.58
N ILE A 144 -1.19 8.64 -8.14
CA ILE A 144 -2.45 8.61 -8.89
C ILE A 144 -2.28 9.26 -10.27
N THR A 145 -1.66 10.44 -10.33
CA THR A 145 -1.58 11.25 -11.55
C THR A 145 -0.60 10.67 -12.55
N ASN A 146 0.55 10.19 -12.08
CA ASN A 146 1.68 9.84 -12.93
C ASN A 146 1.84 8.32 -13.15
N LEU A 147 1.21 7.47 -12.33
CA LEU A 147 1.25 6.02 -12.49
C LEU A 147 -0.13 5.42 -12.80
N ALA A 148 -1.16 5.69 -11.98
CA ALA A 148 -2.44 5.00 -12.12
C ALA A 148 -3.30 5.54 -13.27
N LEU A 149 -3.58 6.86 -13.30
CA LEU A 149 -4.44 7.47 -14.31
C LEU A 149 -3.97 7.29 -15.77
N PRO A 150 -2.65 7.27 -16.09
CA PRO A 150 -2.17 6.96 -17.44
C PRO A 150 -2.63 5.60 -17.97
N THR A 151 -2.95 4.64 -17.09
CA THR A 151 -3.41 3.29 -17.49
C THR A 151 -4.92 3.21 -17.76
N ARG A 152 -5.63 4.34 -17.60
CA ARG A 152 -7.08 4.42 -17.81
C ARG A 152 -7.46 3.95 -19.22
N GLY A 153 -8.37 2.99 -19.27
CA GLY A 153 -8.90 2.46 -20.54
C GLY A 153 -8.11 1.29 -21.10
N TYR A 154 -6.92 0.98 -20.58
CA TYR A 154 -6.13 -0.19 -20.97
C TYR A 154 -6.53 -1.46 -20.23
N HIS A 155 -7.09 -1.36 -19.01
CA HIS A 155 -7.55 -2.53 -18.24
C HIS A 155 -8.59 -3.40 -18.98
N LYS A 156 -9.33 -2.84 -19.95
CA LYS A 156 -10.28 -3.61 -20.78
C LYS A 156 -9.58 -4.58 -21.75
N LEU A 157 -8.29 -4.36 -21.99
CA LEU A 157 -7.43 -5.19 -22.84
C LEU A 157 -6.66 -6.23 -22.03
N TYR A 158 -6.86 -6.28 -20.71
CA TYR A 158 -6.17 -7.23 -19.85
C TYR A 158 -6.54 -8.68 -20.23
N PRO A 159 -5.57 -9.60 -20.36
CA PRO A 159 -5.83 -10.96 -20.82
C PRO A 159 -6.55 -11.78 -19.73
N ILE A 160 -7.87 -11.68 -19.71
CA ILE A 160 -8.72 -12.40 -18.74
C ILE A 160 -9.16 -13.78 -19.22
N ASP A 161 -8.92 -14.10 -20.50
CA ASP A 161 -9.31 -15.35 -21.15
C ASP A 161 -8.70 -16.55 -20.41
N PRO A 162 -9.53 -17.38 -19.75
CA PRO A 162 -9.05 -18.55 -19.02
C PRO A 162 -8.27 -19.53 -19.89
N ASP A 163 -8.62 -19.64 -21.18
CA ASP A 163 -7.98 -20.58 -22.10
C ASP A 163 -6.57 -20.13 -22.52
N GLN A 164 -6.25 -18.84 -22.30
CA GLN A 164 -4.92 -18.27 -22.56
C GLN A 164 -4.04 -18.25 -21.30
N ARG A 165 -4.53 -18.74 -20.16
CA ARG A 165 -3.76 -18.81 -18.92
C ARG A 165 -2.75 -19.95 -19.03
N LEU A 166 -1.49 -19.62 -18.77
CA LEU A 166 -0.46 -20.63 -18.60
C LEU A 166 -0.68 -21.31 -17.23
N HIS A 167 -0.95 -22.62 -17.26
CA HIS A 167 -1.00 -23.44 -16.06
C HIS A 167 0.42 -23.73 -15.55
N ASP A 168 0.58 -23.90 -14.24
CA ASP A 168 1.84 -24.27 -13.56
C ASP A 168 2.99 -23.25 -13.61
N VAL A 169 2.72 -21.99 -13.99
CA VAL A 169 3.64 -20.86 -13.82
C VAL A 169 3.13 -19.93 -12.71
N GLY A 170 3.88 -19.81 -11.62
CA GLY A 170 3.55 -18.98 -10.45
C GLY A 170 4.00 -17.53 -10.56
N GLU A 171 3.92 -16.94 -11.76
CA GLU A 171 4.34 -15.56 -12.05
C GLU A 171 3.15 -14.74 -12.62
N ALA A 172 3.37 -13.46 -12.90
CA ALA A 172 2.34 -12.56 -13.42
C ALA A 172 1.63 -13.17 -14.65
N SER A 173 0.30 -13.22 -14.61
CA SER A 173 -0.53 -13.64 -15.75
C SER A 173 -0.86 -12.42 -16.62
N GLY A 174 0.17 -11.85 -17.23
CA GLY A 174 0.04 -10.70 -18.13
C GLY A 174 1.35 -10.47 -18.87
N THR A 175 1.29 -10.30 -20.19
CA THR A 175 2.43 -9.78 -20.94
C THR A 175 2.46 -8.27 -20.79
N THR A 176 3.67 -7.70 -20.75
CA THR A 176 3.94 -6.27 -20.88
C THR A 176 3.12 -5.71 -22.05
N GLN A 177 2.05 -4.96 -21.74
CA GLN A 177 1.14 -4.45 -22.77
C GLN A 177 1.72 -3.17 -23.34
N ASN A 178 2.04 -3.13 -24.63
CA ASN A 178 2.43 -1.88 -25.28
C ASN A 178 1.26 -0.89 -25.23
N ALA A 179 1.51 0.32 -24.77
CA ALA A 179 0.58 1.44 -24.61
C ALA A 179 0.30 2.14 -25.94
#